data_AF-A0A7X4E148-F1
#
_entry.id   AF-A0A7X4E148-F1
#
_cell.length_a   1.000
_cell.length_b   1.000
_cell.length_c   1.000
_cell.angle_alpha   90.00
_cell.angle_beta   90.00
_cell.angle_gamma   90.00
#
_symmetry.space_group_name_H-M   'P 1'
#
loop_
_entity.id
_entity.type
_entity.pdbx_description
1 polymer ?
#
loop_
_entity_poly.entity_id
_entity_poly.type
_entity_poly.pdbx_seq_one_letter_code
_entity_poly.pdbx_strand_id
1 'polypeptide(L)'
;MNRCLIARQVRELQAALSINKSELSRILGVSRPTVYDWLDDGEPNADNRARIRTLMRLLAESGVSADNPLFPRFVRSALEPGNQILLDVLSEETIDEVTAKDLIRRAKAVGDAMALMDWPGG
;
A
#
# COMPACT_ATOMS: atom_id res chain seq x y z
N MET A 1 -6.37 0.10 25.96
CA MET A 1 -5.04 0.22 25.33
C MET A 1 -5.23 1.03 24.05
N ASN A 2 -5.16 2.36 24.14
CA ASN A 2 -5.34 3.25 22.99
C ASN A 2 -4.11 3.17 22.10
N ARG A 3 -4.13 2.30 21.09
CA ARG A 3 -3.12 2.35 20.02
C ARG A 3 -3.39 3.61 19.21
N CYS A 4 -2.37 4.44 18.95
CA CYS A 4 -2.52 5.61 18.08
C CYS A 4 -3.10 5.19 16.71
N LEU A 5 -4.14 5.88 16.26
CA LEU A 5 -4.86 5.55 15.01
C LEU A 5 -3.92 5.60 13.81
N ILE A 6 -2.98 6.54 13.80
CA ILE A 6 -1.98 6.69 12.75
C ILE A 6 -1.06 5.48 12.71
N ALA A 7 -0.47 5.11 13.85
CA ALA A 7 0.40 3.93 13.93
C ALA A 7 -0.33 2.66 13.45
N ARG A 8 -1.65 2.56 13.71
CA ARG A 8 -2.47 1.45 13.17
C ARG A 8 -2.62 1.53 11.65
N GLN A 9 -2.96 2.69 11.10
CA GLN A 9 -3.12 2.88 9.66
C GLN A 9 -1.80 2.66 8.90
N VAL A 10 -0.67 3.14 9.42
CA VAL A 10 0.65 2.94 8.82
C VAL A 10 1.01 1.45 8.78
N ARG A 11 0.74 0.70 9.86
CA ARG A 11 0.91 -0.77 9.88
C ARG A 11 -0.04 -1.47 8.91
N GLU A 12 -1.28 -1.03 8.83
CA GLU A 12 -2.28 -1.56 7.89
C GLU A 12 -1.81 -1.39 6.44
N LEU A 13 -1.37 -0.18 6.05
CA LEU A 13 -0.81 0.09 4.73
C LEU A 13 0.38 -0.81 4.43
N GLN A 14 1.28 -0.98 5.41
CA GLN A 14 2.45 -1.82 5.26
C GLN A 14 2.07 -3.29 4.98
N ALA A 15 1.13 -3.82 5.75
CA ALA A 15 0.68 -5.21 5.65
C ALA A 15 -0.13 -5.45 4.37
N ALA A 16 -1.12 -4.58 4.10
CA ALA A 16 -2.00 -4.68 2.93
C ALA A 16 -1.24 -4.61 1.59
N LEU A 17 -0.16 -3.84 1.53
CA LEU A 17 0.69 -3.73 0.34
C LEU A 17 1.87 -4.73 0.35
N SER A 18 2.06 -5.52 1.42
CA SER A 18 3.21 -6.43 1.56
C SER A 18 4.57 -5.73 1.34
N ILE A 19 4.72 -4.52 1.89
CA ILE A 19 5.90 -3.66 1.69
C ILE A 19 6.76 -3.52 2.94
N ASN A 20 8.03 -3.15 2.73
CA ASN A 20 8.94 -2.80 3.82
C ASN A 20 8.87 -1.30 4.16
N LYS A 21 9.53 -0.90 5.25
CA LYS A 21 9.51 0.50 5.73
C LYS A 21 10.13 1.49 4.75
N SER A 22 11.04 1.04 3.89
CA SER A 22 11.68 1.88 2.86
C SER A 22 10.74 2.17 1.70
N GLU A 23 9.97 1.18 1.30
CA GLU A 23 8.92 1.32 0.29
C GLU A 23 7.76 2.14 0.84
N LEU A 24 7.38 1.90 2.09
CA LEU A 24 6.37 2.69 2.78
C LEU A 24 6.77 4.17 2.87
N SER A 25 8.04 4.48 3.19
CA SER A 25 8.50 5.87 3.22
C SER A 25 8.45 6.53 1.84
N ARG A 26 8.73 5.77 0.77
CA ARG A 26 8.58 6.25 -0.62
C ARG A 26 7.12 6.54 -0.97
N ILE A 27 6.22 5.59 -0.68
CA ILE A 27 4.79 5.74 -0.92
C ILE A 27 4.23 6.93 -0.13
N LEU A 28 4.69 7.15 1.10
CA LEU A 28 4.21 8.26 1.93
C LEU A 28 4.90 9.59 1.62
N GLY A 29 5.93 9.62 0.76
CA GLY A 29 6.68 10.83 0.43
C GLY A 29 7.48 11.40 1.61
N VAL A 30 7.87 10.57 2.58
CA VAL A 30 8.57 10.98 3.80
C VAL A 30 9.87 10.22 4.03
N SER A 31 10.65 10.68 5.00
CA SER A 31 11.87 9.97 5.41
C SER A 31 11.55 8.68 6.18
N ARG A 32 12.47 7.70 6.16
CA ARG A 32 12.33 6.50 7.00
C ARG A 32 12.22 6.83 8.49
N PRO A 33 13.03 7.73 9.07
CA PRO A 33 12.84 8.18 10.46
C PRO A 33 11.42 8.66 10.76
N THR A 34 10.80 9.42 9.85
CA THR A 34 9.41 9.88 9.99
C THR A 34 8.43 8.71 10.05
N VAL A 35 8.64 7.65 9.27
CA VAL A 35 7.82 6.44 9.37
C VAL A 35 8.01 5.73 10.72
N TYR A 36 9.24 5.63 11.23
CA TYR A 36 9.48 5.05 12.55
C TYR A 36 8.82 5.87 13.66
N ASP A 37 8.91 7.19 13.59
CA ASP A 37 8.25 8.12 14.52
C ASP A 37 6.74 7.88 14.57
N TRP A 38 6.06 7.80 13.41
CA TRP A 38 4.62 7.53 13.36
C TRP A 38 4.23 6.12 13.83
N LEU A 39 5.16 5.16 13.79
CA LEU A 39 4.95 3.83 14.36
C LEU A 39 5.09 3.82 15.89
N ASP A 40 5.78 4.82 16.46
CA ASP A 40 6.04 5.05 17.88
C ASP A 40 5.21 6.23 18.42
N ASP A 41 3.94 6.29 17.98
CA ASP A 41 2.93 7.27 18.40
C ASP A 41 3.19 8.74 18.00
N GLY A 42 4.13 9.01 17.10
CA GLY A 42 4.30 10.31 16.45
C GLY A 42 3.10 10.73 15.59
N GLU A 43 2.88 12.04 15.46
CA GLU A 43 1.76 12.60 14.70
C GLU A 43 2.18 13.17 13.33
N PRO A 44 1.55 12.75 12.22
CA PRO A 44 1.80 13.34 10.91
C PRO A 44 1.18 14.73 10.83
N ASN A 45 1.73 15.60 9.98
CA ASN A 45 1.09 16.86 9.62
C ASN A 45 -0.22 16.63 8.80
N ALA A 46 -0.92 17.72 8.44
CA ALA A 46 -2.19 17.64 7.72
C ALA A 46 -2.06 16.92 6.36
N ASP A 47 -1.02 17.23 5.58
CA ASP A 47 -0.82 16.66 4.23
C ASP A 47 -0.53 15.17 4.29
N ASN A 48 0.33 14.74 5.22
CA ASN A 48 0.64 13.33 5.43
C ASN A 48 -0.58 12.55 5.93
N ARG A 49 -1.40 13.14 6.81
CA ARG A 49 -2.68 12.53 7.23
C ARG A 49 -3.65 12.38 6.07
N ALA A 50 -3.74 13.38 5.19
CA ALA A 50 -4.56 13.31 3.99
C ALA A 50 -4.09 12.19 3.06
N ARG A 51 -2.77 12.10 2.81
CA ARG A 51 -2.17 11.03 2.00
C ARG A 51 -2.45 9.64 2.56
N ILE A 52 -2.24 9.42 3.86
CA ILE A 52 -2.56 8.15 4.54
C ILE A 52 -4.05 7.81 4.36
N ARG A 53 -4.94 8.78 4.54
CA ARG A 53 -6.39 8.58 4.37
C ARG A 53 -6.74 8.20 2.93
N THR A 54 -6.15 8.86 1.93
CA THR A 54 -6.35 8.52 0.51
C THR A 54 -5.92 7.10 0.22
N LEU A 55 -4.72 6.70 0.65
CA LEU A 55 -4.22 5.33 0.45
C LEU A 55 -5.11 4.29 1.13
N MET A 56 -5.51 4.52 2.38
CA MET A 56 -6.42 3.63 3.10
C MET A 56 -7.76 3.48 2.38
N ARG A 57 -8.30 4.58 1.83
CA ARG A 57 -9.54 4.55 1.05
C ARG A 57 -9.39 3.75 -0.24
N LEU A 58 -8.30 3.94 -1.00
CA LEU A 58 -8.03 3.20 -2.23
C LEU A 58 -7.95 1.69 -2.00
N LEU A 59 -7.30 1.26 -0.91
CA LEU A 59 -7.21 -0.15 -0.53
C LEU A 59 -8.59 -0.71 -0.12
N ALA A 60 -9.32 0.02 0.72
CA ALA A 60 -10.65 -0.40 1.17
C ALA A 60 -11.65 -0.52 0.01
N GLU A 61 -11.67 0.45 -0.91
CA GLU A 61 -12.51 0.43 -2.13
C GLU A 61 -12.14 -0.69 -3.12
N SER A 62 -10.99 -1.32 -2.91
CA SER A 62 -10.47 -2.43 -3.73
C SER A 62 -10.48 -3.78 -2.99
N GLY A 63 -11.01 -3.83 -1.76
CA GLY A 63 -11.09 -5.07 -0.97
C GLY A 63 -9.74 -5.56 -0.43
N VAL A 64 -8.73 -4.68 -0.38
CA VAL A 64 -7.39 -4.99 0.12
C VAL A 64 -7.28 -4.54 1.58
N SER A 65 -6.74 -5.42 2.42
CA SER A 65 -6.49 -5.17 3.85
C SER A 65 -5.30 -6.01 4.32
N ALA A 66 -4.89 -5.84 5.58
CA ALA A 66 -3.85 -6.67 6.19
C ALA A 66 -4.21 -8.16 6.20
N ASP A 67 -5.49 -8.51 6.36
CA ASP A 67 -5.98 -9.90 6.35
C ASP A 67 -6.10 -10.46 4.92
N ASN A 68 -6.12 -9.58 3.92
CA ASN A 68 -6.27 -9.94 2.52
C ASN A 68 -5.32 -9.11 1.63
N PRO A 69 -3.99 -9.26 1.81
CA PRO A 69 -3.01 -8.35 1.23
C PRO A 69 -2.82 -8.58 -0.26
N LEU A 70 -2.17 -7.62 -0.91
CA LEU A 70 -1.63 -7.80 -2.27
C LEU A 70 -0.40 -8.70 -2.24
N PHE A 71 -0.21 -9.48 -3.31
CA PHE A 71 1.01 -10.23 -3.49
C PHE A 71 2.20 -9.29 -3.71
N PRO A 72 3.31 -9.46 -2.97
CA PRO A 72 4.43 -8.52 -3.00
C PRO A 72 5.04 -8.28 -4.38
N ARG A 73 4.95 -9.24 -5.31
CA ARG A 73 5.43 -9.08 -6.71
C ARG A 73 4.60 -8.09 -7.52
N PHE A 74 3.27 -8.02 -7.31
CA PHE A 74 2.40 -7.13 -8.08
C PHE A 74 2.44 -5.68 -7.59
N VAL A 75 3.05 -5.45 -6.43
CA VAL A 75 3.34 -4.09 -5.94
C VAL A 75 4.65 -3.57 -6.54
N ARG A 76 5.67 -4.43 -6.66
CA ARG A 76 7.04 -4.06 -7.07
C ARG A 76 7.33 -4.24 -8.57
N SER A 77 6.42 -4.87 -9.30
CA SER A 77 6.59 -5.17 -10.72
C SER A 77 5.30 -4.90 -11.46
N ALA A 78 5.42 -4.51 -12.72
CA ALA A 78 4.28 -4.34 -13.60
C ALA A 78 3.54 -5.68 -13.74
N LEU A 79 2.21 -5.63 -13.72
CA LEU A 79 1.35 -6.81 -13.94
C LEU A 79 1.58 -7.41 -15.33
N GLU A 80 1.84 -6.57 -16.32
CA GLU A 80 2.12 -6.94 -17.72
C GLU A 80 3.22 -6.04 -18.27
N PRO A 81 3.98 -6.49 -19.29
CA PRO A 81 4.94 -5.65 -19.98
C PRO A 81 4.30 -4.38 -20.53
N GLY A 82 4.87 -3.21 -20.19
CA GLY A 82 4.36 -1.90 -20.62
C GLY A 82 3.38 -1.24 -19.65
N ASN A 83 2.88 -1.95 -18.63
CA ASN A 83 2.08 -1.33 -17.58
C ASN A 83 2.96 -0.61 -16.54
N GLN A 84 2.37 0.36 -15.83
CA GLN A 84 3.02 1.03 -14.71
C GLN A 84 3.15 0.10 -13.50
N ILE A 85 4.18 0.35 -12.70
CA ILE A 85 4.42 -0.33 -11.43
C ILE A 85 3.60 0.36 -10.35
N LEU A 86 2.81 -0.42 -9.59
CA LEU A 86 1.93 0.13 -8.55
C LEU A 86 2.72 0.93 -7.51
N LEU A 87 3.89 0.45 -7.08
CA LEU A 87 4.74 1.18 -6.14
C LEU A 87 5.10 2.58 -6.65
N ASP A 88 5.38 2.74 -7.95
CA ASP A 88 5.78 4.02 -8.53
C ASP A 88 4.58 4.97 -8.56
N VAL A 89 3.42 4.51 -9.05
CA VAL A 89 2.17 5.30 -9.07
C VAL A 89 1.77 5.78 -7.67
N LEU A 90 1.89 4.91 -6.66
CA LEU A 90 1.60 5.27 -5.27
C LEU A 90 2.67 6.16 -4.62
N SER A 91 3.86 6.27 -5.21
CA SER A 91 4.96 7.10 -4.71
C SER A 91 5.02 8.47 -5.36
N GLU A 92 4.18 8.75 -6.37
CA GLU A 92 4.09 10.07 -6.98
C GLU A 92 3.61 11.13 -5.98
N GLU A 93 4.05 12.38 -6.19
CA GLU A 93 3.68 13.53 -5.34
C GLU A 93 2.15 13.65 -5.23
N THR A 94 1.48 13.56 -6.38
CA THR A 94 0.02 13.41 -6.47
C THR A 94 -0.31 12.00 -6.94
N ILE A 95 -1.13 11.29 -6.18
CA ILE A 95 -1.57 9.95 -6.54
C ILE A 95 -2.65 10.07 -7.61
N ASP A 96 -2.41 9.55 -8.82
CA ASP A 96 -3.49 9.30 -9.78
C ASP A 96 -4.39 8.19 -9.24
N GLU A 97 -5.46 8.59 -8.54
CA GLU A 97 -6.37 7.67 -7.89
C GLU A 97 -7.07 6.72 -8.87
N VAL A 98 -7.29 7.13 -10.13
CA VAL A 98 -7.94 6.30 -11.14
C VAL A 98 -7.01 5.15 -11.51
N THR A 99 -5.78 5.49 -11.87
CA THR A 99 -4.74 4.52 -12.25
C THR A 99 -4.36 3.63 -11.06
N ALA A 100 -4.16 4.21 -9.87
CA ALA A 100 -3.84 3.46 -8.67
C ALA A 100 -4.93 2.43 -8.34
N LYS A 101 -6.20 2.83 -8.40
CA LYS A 101 -7.33 1.94 -8.11
C LYS A 101 -7.46 0.82 -9.14
N ASP A 102 -7.24 1.08 -10.42
CA ASP A 102 -7.21 0.04 -11.45
C ASP A 102 -6.10 -0.98 -11.18
N LEU A 103 -4.87 -0.50 -10.95
CA LEU A 103 -3.72 -1.37 -10.66
C LEU A 103 -3.91 -2.19 -9.38
N ILE A 104 -4.45 -1.61 -8.30
CA ILE A 104 -4.74 -2.35 -7.05
C ILE A 104 -5.77 -3.46 -7.33
N ARG A 105 -6.85 -3.16 -8.05
CA ARG A 105 -7.89 -4.15 -8.37
C ARG A 105 -7.37 -5.29 -9.24
N ARG A 106 -6.58 -4.96 -10.26
CA ARG A 106 -5.97 -5.96 -11.14
C ARG A 106 -4.97 -6.82 -10.36
N ALA A 107 -4.10 -6.21 -9.55
CA ALA A 107 -3.17 -6.93 -8.68
C ALA A 107 -3.91 -7.86 -7.71
N LYS A 108 -5.04 -7.40 -7.16
CA LYS A 108 -5.86 -8.20 -6.26
C LYS A 108 -6.51 -9.38 -6.99
N ALA A 109 -7.16 -9.14 -8.12
CA ALA A 109 -7.83 -10.18 -8.90
C ALA A 109 -6.88 -11.27 -9.38
N VAL A 110 -5.69 -10.90 -9.89
CA VAL A 110 -4.67 -11.87 -10.29
C VAL A 110 -4.15 -12.65 -9.07
N GLY A 111 -3.94 -11.96 -7.94
CA GLY A 111 -3.57 -12.61 -6.70
C GLY A 111 -4.57 -13.66 -6.24
N ASP A 112 -5.85 -13.30 -6.22
CA ASP A 112 -6.94 -14.19 -5.79
C ASP A 112 -7.11 -15.38 -6.72
N ALA A 113 -7.02 -15.16 -8.03
CA ALA A 113 -7.03 -16.23 -9.02
C ALA A 113 -5.87 -17.22 -8.79
N MET A 114 -4.68 -16.72 -8.46
CA MET A 114 -3.53 -17.59 -8.17
C MET A 114 -3.66 -18.35 -6.85
N ALA A 115 -4.24 -17.74 -5.82
CA ALA A 115 -4.50 -18.41 -4.55
C ALA A 115 -5.52 -19.55 -4.70
N LEU A 116 -6.53 -19.37 -5.57
CA LEU A 116 -7.54 -20.40 -5.87
C LEU A 116 -7.01 -21.57 -6.70
N MET A 117 -5.90 -21.38 -7.43
CA MET A 117 -5.27 -22.44 -8.24
C MET A 117 -4.28 -23.32 -7.46
N ASP A 118 -4.16 -23.13 -6.14
CA ASP A 118 -3.22 -23.85 -5.25
C ASP A 118 -1.79 -23.90 -5.83
N TRP A 119 -1.36 -22.80 -6.48
CA TRP A 119 -0.07 -22.74 -7.16
C TRP A 119 1.07 -22.67 -6.13
N PRO A 120 1.97 -23.68 -6.05
CA PRO A 120 3.08 -23.70 -5.10
C PRO A 120 4.23 -22.84 -5.64
N GLY A 121 4.00 -21.53 -5.70
CA GLY A 121 4.85 -20.59 -6.43
C GLY A 121 6.33 -20.66 -6.07
N GLY A 122 7.15 -20.83 -7.11
CA GLY A 122 8.57 -20.51 -7.12
C GLY A 122 8.84 -19.02 -7.26
#